data_AF-A0A2B7J251-F1
#
_entry.id   AF-A0A2B7J251-F1
#
_cell.length_a   1.000
_cell.length_b   1.000
_cell.length_c   1.000
_cell.angle_alpha   90.00
_cell.angle_beta   90.00
_cell.angle_gamma   90.00
#
_symmetry.space_group_name_H-M   'P 1'
#
loop_
_entity.id
_entity.type
_entity.pdbx_description
1 polymer ?
#
loop_
_entity_poly.entity_id
_entity_poly.type
_entity_poly.pdbx_seq_one_letter_code
_entity_poly.pdbx_strand_id
1 'polypeptide(L)'
;MSSGDARAYVGQADVTLMYSVVNVADINHVSRMVFANASAAIAAMVKEYEEAGIVSNTAHNKPVAGLTMSGLTTPAADEAARLGYEVLVFHTTDSGEKSME
;
A
#
# COMPACT_ATOMS: atom_id res chain seq x y z
N MET A 1 12.84 10.88 -4.07
CA MET A 1 13.55 10.65 -2.78
C MET A 1 12.52 10.46 -1.68
N SER A 2 12.83 9.71 -0.63
CA SER A 2 11.85 9.26 0.37
C SER A 2 11.26 10.35 1.27
N SER A 3 11.91 11.51 1.42
CA SER A 3 11.37 12.67 2.15
C SER A 3 10.72 13.74 1.23
N GLY A 4 10.44 13.39 -0.03
CA GLY A 4 9.86 14.29 -1.03
C GLY A 4 8.81 13.58 -1.87
N ASP A 5 8.66 13.97 -3.14
CA ASP A 5 7.77 13.26 -4.05
C ASP A 5 8.27 11.82 -4.28
N ALA A 6 7.48 10.87 -3.78
CA ALA A 6 7.73 9.44 -3.85
C ALA A 6 6.90 8.74 -4.93
N ARG A 7 5.97 9.45 -5.62
CA ARG A 7 4.97 8.83 -6.51
C ARG A 7 5.58 7.94 -7.59
N ALA A 8 6.70 8.35 -8.18
CA ALA A 8 7.40 7.58 -9.21
C ALA A 8 8.07 6.29 -8.70
N TYR A 9 8.26 6.15 -7.38
CA TYR A 9 8.94 5.01 -6.77
C TYR A 9 7.95 4.01 -6.16
N VAL A 10 6.87 4.51 -5.52
CA VAL A 10 5.87 3.66 -4.89
C VAL A 10 4.74 3.28 -5.85
N GLY A 11 4.39 4.16 -6.78
CA GLY A 11 3.26 3.94 -7.69
C GLY A 11 1.99 3.61 -6.91
N GLN A 12 1.40 2.46 -7.24
CA GLN A 12 0.19 1.90 -6.61
C GLN A 12 0.46 0.63 -5.81
N ALA A 13 1.72 0.32 -5.55
CA ALA A 13 2.13 -0.87 -4.82
C ALA A 13 2.32 -0.55 -3.34
N ASP A 14 2.25 -1.58 -2.50
CA ASP A 14 2.61 -1.52 -1.09
C ASP A 14 4.15 -1.51 -0.91
N VAL A 15 4.78 -0.46 -1.42
CA VAL A 15 6.24 -0.25 -1.35
C VAL A 15 6.55 0.73 -0.24
N THR A 16 7.29 0.26 0.76
CA THR A 16 7.81 1.13 1.82
C THR A 16 9.18 1.71 1.44
N LEU A 17 9.35 3.03 1.60
CA LEU A 17 10.62 3.71 1.43
C LEU A 17 11.12 4.24 2.77
N MET A 18 12.32 3.85 3.20
CA MET A 18 12.93 4.42 4.38
C MET A 18 13.86 5.58 4.05
N TYR A 19 13.74 6.68 4.80
CA TYR A 19 14.60 7.85 4.62
C TYR A 19 16.02 7.57 5.14
N SER A 20 17.02 7.80 4.28
CA SER A 20 18.42 7.51 4.60
C SER A 20 19.04 8.49 5.60
N VAL A 21 18.37 9.62 5.87
CA VAL A 21 18.81 10.76 6.69
C VAL A 21 20.00 11.52 6.11
N VAL A 22 21.03 10.81 5.68
CA VAL A 22 22.24 11.32 5.03
C VAL A 22 22.37 10.75 3.62
N ASN A 23 23.18 11.39 2.77
CA ASN A 23 23.51 10.87 1.46
C ASN A 23 24.16 9.48 1.57
N VAL A 24 23.74 8.55 0.72
CA VAL A 24 24.30 7.18 0.67
C VAL A 24 25.53 7.19 -0.23
N ALA A 25 26.66 7.57 0.34
CA ALA A 25 27.97 7.47 -0.31
C ALA A 25 28.81 6.30 0.24
N ASP A 26 28.72 6.06 1.56
CA ASP A 26 29.46 5.01 2.29
C ASP A 26 28.72 4.63 3.59
N ILE A 27 29.22 3.59 4.28
CA ILE A 27 28.75 3.21 5.62
C ILE A 27 29.44 4.10 6.67
N ASN A 28 28.64 4.93 7.33
CA ASN A 28 29.04 5.77 8.46
C ASN A 28 28.16 5.48 9.68
N HIS A 29 28.40 6.18 10.79
CA HIS A 29 27.64 5.99 12.03
C HIS A 29 26.13 6.11 11.83
N VAL A 30 25.66 7.10 11.05
CA VAL A 30 24.23 7.31 10.78
C VAL A 30 23.70 6.24 9.83
N SER A 31 24.35 6.01 8.68
CA SER A 31 23.85 5.05 7.70
C SER A 31 23.87 3.61 8.22
N ARG A 32 24.82 3.24 9.09
CA ARG A 32 24.81 1.96 9.81
C ARG A 32 23.54 1.76 10.63
N MET A 33 23.13 2.75 11.42
CA MET A 33 21.92 2.64 12.24
C MET A 33 20.67 2.59 11.37
N VAL A 34 20.60 3.44 10.35
CA VAL A 34 19.46 3.47 9.43
C VAL A 34 19.35 2.12 8.69
N PHE A 35 20.43 1.58 8.13
CA PHE A 35 20.38 0.28 7.46
C PHE A 35 20.08 -0.89 8.40
N ALA A 36 20.55 -0.84 9.65
CA ALA A 36 20.19 -1.84 10.66
C ALA A 36 18.67 -1.84 10.92
N ASN A 37 18.07 -0.65 11.08
CA ASN A 37 16.62 -0.51 11.24
C ASN A 37 15.87 -1.01 10.00
N ALA A 38 16.38 -0.72 8.79
CA ALA A 38 15.79 -1.17 7.52
C ALA A 38 15.70 -2.70 7.50
N SER A 39 16.85 -3.32 7.79
CA SER A 39 17.03 -4.75 7.71
C SER A 39 16.17 -5.45 8.77
N ALA A 40 16.10 -4.90 9.97
CA ALA A 40 15.24 -5.41 11.04
C ALA A 40 13.75 -5.34 10.65
N ALA A 41 13.30 -4.20 10.09
CA ALA A 41 11.92 -4.05 9.63
C ALA A 41 11.58 -5.04 8.52
N ILE A 42 12.46 -5.19 7.52
CA ILE A 42 12.27 -6.15 6.43
C ILE A 42 12.20 -7.58 6.96
N ALA A 43 13.15 -7.98 7.81
CA ALA A 43 13.18 -9.32 8.38
C ALA A 43 11.92 -9.64 9.19
N ALA A 44 11.41 -8.67 9.96
CA ALA A 44 10.17 -8.82 10.70
C ALA A 44 8.96 -8.96 9.77
N MET A 45 8.83 -8.11 8.74
CA MET A 45 7.73 -8.23 7.76
C MET A 45 7.73 -9.58 7.05
N VAL A 46 8.91 -10.08 6.65
CA VAL A 46 9.04 -11.40 6.03
C VAL A 46 8.61 -12.51 6.98
N LYS A 47 9.14 -12.49 8.21
CA LYS A 47 8.82 -13.50 9.22
C LYS A 47 7.31 -13.54 9.50
N GLU A 48 6.68 -12.40 9.72
CA GLU A 48 5.24 -12.35 10.01
C GLU A 48 4.40 -12.75 8.80
N TYR A 49 4.82 -12.41 7.59
CA TYR A 49 4.14 -12.87 6.38
C TYR A 49 4.15 -14.41 6.27
N GLU A 50 5.28 -15.04 6.58
CA GLU A 50 5.41 -16.50 6.59
C GLU A 50 4.61 -17.16 7.73
N GLU A 51 4.66 -16.59 8.94
CA GLU A 51 4.03 -17.17 10.13
C GLU A 51 2.51 -16.96 10.17
N ALA A 52 2.04 -15.75 9.87
CA ALA A 52 0.62 -15.42 9.96
C ALA A 52 -0.18 -15.99 8.77
N GLY A 53 0.50 -16.46 7.71
CA GLY A 53 -0.15 -17.04 6.53
C GLY A 53 -1.23 -16.12 5.96
N ILE A 54 -1.03 -14.79 6.04
CA ILE A 54 -2.04 -13.74 5.78
C ILE A 54 -2.64 -13.86 4.38
N VAL A 55 -1.89 -14.43 3.43
CA VAL A 55 -2.36 -14.72 2.07
C VAL A 55 -3.45 -15.79 2.02
N SER A 56 -3.60 -16.61 3.06
CA SER A 56 -4.57 -17.71 3.12
C SER A 56 -5.92 -17.34 3.73
N ASN A 57 -6.11 -16.12 4.23
CA ASN A 57 -7.44 -15.67 4.65
C ASN A 57 -8.28 -15.22 3.43
N THR A 58 -8.42 -16.11 2.45
CA THR A 58 -9.35 -15.99 1.33
C THR A 58 -10.81 -16.19 1.76
N ALA A 59 -11.10 -16.18 3.07
CA ALA A 59 -12.47 -16.14 3.58
C ALA A 59 -13.11 -14.75 3.39
N HIS A 60 -12.82 -14.07 2.28
CA HIS A 60 -13.63 -12.96 1.80
C HIS A 60 -14.94 -13.55 1.29
N ASN A 61 -15.89 -13.73 2.22
CA ASN A 61 -17.18 -14.35 1.92
C ASN A 61 -18.08 -13.47 1.03
N LYS A 62 -17.71 -12.20 0.81
CA LYS A 62 -18.47 -11.26 -0.01
C LYS A 62 -17.80 -11.08 -1.38
N PRO A 63 -18.58 -11.02 -2.46
CA PRO A 63 -18.04 -10.59 -3.74
C PRO A 63 -17.52 -9.15 -3.63
N VAL A 64 -16.36 -8.87 -4.23
CA VAL A 64 -15.72 -7.55 -4.20
C VAL A 64 -16.12 -6.75 -5.44
N ALA A 65 -16.50 -5.50 -5.25
CA ALA A 65 -16.79 -4.54 -6.31
C ALA A 65 -15.81 -3.35 -6.24
N GLY A 66 -14.97 -3.18 -7.27
CA GLY A 66 -14.16 -1.98 -7.46
C GLY A 66 -14.98 -0.90 -8.18
N LEU A 67 -15.03 0.32 -7.65
CA LEU A 67 -15.80 1.42 -8.22
C LEU A 67 -14.96 2.70 -8.34
N THR A 68 -14.96 3.29 -9.54
CA THR A 68 -14.34 4.59 -9.79
C THR A 68 -15.32 5.67 -9.36
N MET A 69 -14.90 6.55 -8.45
CA MET A 69 -15.76 7.56 -7.85
C MET A 69 -15.43 8.97 -8.31
N SER A 70 -16.45 9.61 -8.89
CA SER A 70 -16.61 11.07 -8.91
C SER A 70 -17.78 11.43 -7.98
N GLY A 71 -17.94 12.69 -7.58
CA GLY A 71 -18.98 13.07 -6.59
C GLY A 71 -20.43 12.67 -6.94
N LEU A 72 -20.70 12.29 -8.20
CA LEU A 72 -22.00 11.83 -8.68
C LEU A 72 -22.24 10.33 -8.51
N THR A 73 -21.20 9.53 -8.28
CA THR A 73 -21.27 8.05 -8.26
C THR A 73 -21.34 7.46 -6.85
N THR A 74 -21.31 8.30 -5.80
CA THR A 74 -21.47 7.87 -4.40
C THR A 74 -22.73 7.02 -4.17
N PRO A 75 -23.91 7.35 -4.72
CA PRO A 75 -25.11 6.51 -4.52
C PRO A 75 -24.97 5.08 -5.06
N ALA A 76 -24.17 4.86 -6.11
CA ALA A 76 -23.95 3.52 -6.66
C ALA A 76 -23.06 2.66 -5.75
N ALA A 77 -22.06 3.26 -5.08
CA ALA A 77 -21.24 2.58 -4.09
C ALA A 77 -22.07 2.17 -2.85
N ASP A 78 -22.95 3.07 -2.39
CA ASP A 78 -23.84 2.79 -1.27
C ASP A 78 -24.78 1.62 -1.58
N GLU A 79 -25.36 1.59 -2.79
CA GLU A 79 -26.26 0.51 -3.20
C GLU A 79 -25.53 -0.83 -3.34
N ALA A 80 -24.32 -0.85 -3.92
CA ALA A 80 -23.50 -2.06 -3.99
C ALA A 80 -23.21 -2.65 -2.60
N ALA A 81 -22.90 -1.79 -1.62
CA ALA A 81 -22.70 -2.23 -0.24
C ALA A 81 -23.99 -2.81 0.38
N ARG A 82 -25.16 -2.21 0.11
CA ARG A 82 -26.47 -2.72 0.56
C ARG A 82 -26.81 -4.08 -0.05
N LEU A 83 -26.38 -4.33 -1.28
CA LEU A 83 -26.52 -5.62 -1.96
C LEU A 83 -25.54 -6.69 -1.45
N GLY A 84 -24.67 -6.35 -0.49
CA GLY A 84 -23.79 -7.29 0.19
C GLY A 84 -22.39 -7.42 -0.41
N TYR A 85 -22.02 -6.55 -1.35
CA TYR A 85 -20.65 -6.49 -1.86
C TYR A 85 -19.69 -5.86 -0.85
N GLU A 86 -18.43 -6.27 -0.91
CA GLU A 86 -17.32 -5.47 -0.37
C GLU A 86 -16.95 -4.42 -1.42
N VAL A 87 -17.07 -3.14 -1.08
CA VAL A 87 -16.90 -2.05 -2.04
C VAL A 87 -15.55 -1.38 -1.83
N LEU A 88 -14.69 -1.41 -2.84
CA LEU A 88 -13.41 -0.70 -2.89
C LEU A 88 -13.57 0.53 -3.79
N VAL A 89 -13.47 1.72 -3.19
CA VAL A 89 -13.68 2.99 -3.88
C VAL A 89 -12.35 3.59 -4.30
N PHE A 90 -12.23 3.94 -5.58
CA PHE A 90 -11.06 4.58 -6.15
C PHE A 90 -11.46 5.91 -6.76
N HIS A 91 -10.83 7.01 -6.38
CA HIS A 91 -11.17 8.31 -6.97
C HIS A 91 -10.83 8.36 -8.47
N THR A 92 -11.64 9.08 -9.26
CA THR A 92 -11.37 9.36 -10.69
C THR A 92 -10.24 10.39 -10.83
N THR A 93 -9.06 10.01 -10.36
CA THR A 93 -7.78 10.70 -10.57
C THR A 93 -6.82 9.68 -11.18
N ASP A 94 -5.78 10.15 -11.88
CA ASP A 94 -4.75 9.27 -12.46
C ASP A 94 -4.21 8.24 -11.47
N SER A 95 -4.12 8.58 -10.19
CA SER A 95 -3.67 7.64 -9.17
C SER A 95 -4.74 6.62 -8.82
N GLY A 96 -5.98 7.04 -8.59
CA GLY A 96 -7.04 6.12 -8.18
C GLY A 96 -7.40 5.11 -9.27
N GLU A 97 -7.49 5.55 -10.53
CA GLU A 97 -7.78 4.65 -11.66
C GLU A 97 -6.69 3.58 -11.82
N LYS A 98 -5.42 3.97 -11.76
CA LYS A 98 -4.29 3.03 -11.81
C LYS A 98 -4.18 2.12 -10.60
N SER A 99 -4.74 2.51 -9.45
CA SER A 99 -4.77 1.64 -8.25
C SER A 99 -5.85 0.57 -8.32
N MET A 100 -6.89 0.79 -9.14
CA MET A 100 -7.96 -0.19 -9.32
C MET A 100 -7.54 -1.33 -10.25
N GLU A 101 -6.85 -0.98 -11.35
CA GLU A 101 -6.33 -1.93 -12.35
C GLU A 101 -5.13 -2.73 -11.84
#